data_AF-A0A1A8L8J2-F1
#
_entry.id   AF-A0A1A8L8J2-F1
#
_cell.length_a   1.000
_cell.length_b   1.000
_cell.length_c   1.000
_cell.angle_alpha   90.00
_cell.angle_beta   90.00
_cell.angle_gamma   90.00
#
_symmetry.space_group_name_H-M   'P 1'
#
loop_
_entity.id
_entity.type
_entity.pdbx_description
1 polymer ?
#
loop_
_entity_poly.entity_id
_entity_poly.type
_entity_poly.pdbx_seq_one_letter_code
_entity_poly.pdbx_strand_id
1 'polypeptide(L)'
;MDSYVLFKGTKRLTLKEEDMTTEKISRIFQVHCTSLYITDDSNVAIFPGNDGRFSTMDLLVRGHYEVHGEAMEESSSVPASYNPTRFSFHRPQSAAGASTSSARPSPRVTVAKTFQRTIFIAELVDGRLETSKTLTVRFSEFEASVVGITRKVNEALEQEELIILTDGQGNKILETEGTRGSAFWKQNARKVLAVREEDFLQLQGSKKRKLSRRDDNGLDAVYDQIEEVILAAQGLREVSTTIRELTELANSNRSTAVSLRAADAAAVKDAFACVVCKGPVVEPIVATCCQSLIGCLTCAEEWKKNSAFCPKCRADEFGINTVRVTGLSDALAALGNALWQ
;
A
#
# COMPACT_ATOMS: atom_id res chain seq x y z
N MET A 1 10.99 -5.50 -26.65
CA MET A 1 9.94 -4.73 -25.95
C MET A 1 9.97 -5.19 -24.53
N ASP A 2 10.32 -4.28 -23.64
CA ASP A 2 10.46 -4.58 -22.23
C ASP A 2 9.07 -4.79 -21.64
N SER A 3 8.92 -5.89 -20.91
CA SER A 3 7.66 -6.30 -20.33
C SER A 3 7.86 -6.72 -18.89
N TYR A 4 6.85 -6.49 -18.06
CA TYR A 4 6.89 -6.65 -16.62
C TYR A 4 5.67 -7.42 -16.16
N VAL A 5 5.83 -8.33 -15.20
CA VAL A 5 4.76 -9.17 -14.72
C VAL A 5 4.26 -8.63 -13.39
N LEU A 6 3.02 -8.17 -13.34
CA LEU A 6 2.38 -7.68 -12.12
C LEU A 6 1.36 -8.70 -11.63
N PHE A 7 1.27 -8.88 -10.32
CA PHE A 7 0.26 -9.74 -9.71
C PHE A 7 -0.24 -9.21 -8.38
N LYS A 8 -1.47 -9.60 -8.02
CA LYS A 8 -2.06 -9.40 -6.69
C LYS A 8 -3.00 -10.55 -6.41
N GLY A 9 -2.69 -11.37 -5.41
CA GLY A 9 -3.39 -12.63 -5.16
C GLY A 9 -3.41 -13.53 -6.39
N THR A 10 -4.60 -13.80 -6.96
CA THR A 10 -4.76 -14.67 -8.14
C THR A 10 -4.74 -13.92 -9.47
N LYS A 11 -4.85 -12.58 -9.47
CA LYS A 11 -4.78 -11.77 -10.68
C LYS A 11 -3.32 -11.58 -11.08
N ARG A 12 -2.98 -11.89 -12.33
CA ARG A 12 -1.63 -11.73 -12.89
C ARG A 12 -1.71 -11.21 -14.32
N LEU A 13 -0.87 -10.24 -14.66
CA LEU A 13 -0.85 -9.60 -15.97
C LEU A 13 0.59 -9.27 -16.38
N THR A 14 0.85 -9.26 -17.68
CA THR A 14 2.10 -8.77 -18.25
C THR A 14 1.84 -7.42 -18.91
N LEU A 15 2.52 -6.38 -18.44
CA LEU A 15 2.44 -5.01 -18.94
C LEU A 15 3.72 -4.65 -19.70
N LYS A 16 3.61 -3.73 -20.64
CA LYS A 16 4.78 -3.10 -21.27
C LYS A 16 5.16 -1.83 -20.53
N GLU A 17 6.34 -1.29 -20.82
CA GLU A 17 6.82 -0.03 -20.25
C GLU A 17 5.78 1.11 -20.37
N GLU A 18 5.14 1.27 -21.53
CA GLU A 18 4.11 2.31 -21.74
C GLU A 18 2.83 2.14 -20.89
N ASP A 19 2.65 0.97 -20.28
CA ASP A 19 1.51 0.64 -19.44
C ASP A 19 1.83 0.67 -17.94
N MET A 20 3.10 0.89 -17.56
CA MET A 20 3.59 0.96 -16.17
C MET A 20 3.22 2.30 -15.49
N THR A 21 1.92 2.56 -15.40
CA THR A 21 1.32 3.77 -14.82
C THR A 21 0.42 3.41 -13.65
N THR A 22 0.41 4.24 -12.61
CA THR A 22 -0.47 4.08 -11.45
C THR A 22 -1.93 3.99 -11.87
N GLU A 23 -2.36 4.79 -12.84
CA GLU A 23 -3.74 4.84 -13.33
C GLU A 23 -4.22 3.55 -14.01
N LYS A 24 -3.37 2.90 -14.80
CA LYS A 24 -3.73 1.62 -15.43
C LYS A 24 -3.69 0.50 -14.42
N ILE A 25 -2.63 0.45 -13.61
CA ILE A 25 -2.42 -0.62 -12.62
C ILE A 25 -3.52 -0.57 -11.54
N SER A 26 -3.87 0.63 -11.07
CA SER A 26 -4.93 0.85 -10.06
C SER A 26 -6.28 0.30 -10.53
N ARG A 27 -6.67 0.59 -11.78
CA ARG A 27 -7.92 0.10 -12.38
C ARG A 27 -7.94 -1.42 -12.54
N ILE A 28 -6.81 -2.03 -12.92
CA ILE A 28 -6.72 -3.48 -13.14
C ILE A 28 -6.80 -4.24 -11.81
N PHE A 29 -6.07 -3.76 -10.81
CA PHE A 29 -5.93 -4.43 -9.51
C PHE A 29 -6.89 -3.88 -8.43
N GLN A 30 -7.77 -2.94 -8.78
CA GLN A 30 -8.78 -2.33 -7.91
C GLN A 30 -8.15 -1.76 -6.62
N VAL A 31 -7.08 -0.98 -6.78
CA VAL A 31 -6.41 -0.27 -5.68
C VAL A 31 -6.45 1.22 -5.89
N HIS A 32 -6.37 2.02 -4.83
CA HIS A 32 -6.29 3.48 -4.96
C HIS A 32 -4.95 3.94 -5.55
N CYS A 33 -4.98 4.90 -6.48
CA CYS A 33 -3.76 5.45 -7.10
C CYS A 33 -2.78 6.05 -6.09
N THR A 34 -3.29 6.64 -5.00
CA THR A 34 -2.51 7.36 -3.98
C THR A 34 -1.81 6.44 -2.99
N SER A 35 -2.22 5.17 -2.89
CA SER A 35 -1.62 4.17 -2.01
C SER A 35 -0.93 3.03 -2.78
N LEU A 36 -0.84 3.15 -4.11
CA LEU A 36 -0.28 2.13 -4.98
C LEU A 36 1.25 2.12 -4.92
N TYR A 37 1.82 0.96 -4.65
CA TYR A 37 3.24 0.66 -4.82
C TYR A 37 3.40 -0.81 -5.23
N ILE A 38 4.59 -1.19 -5.70
CA ILE A 38 4.88 -2.57 -6.07
C ILE A 38 6.09 -3.08 -5.30
N THR A 39 6.18 -4.39 -5.09
CA THR A 39 7.36 -5.03 -4.48
C THR A 39 7.95 -6.07 -5.43
N ASP A 40 9.28 -6.16 -5.47
CA ASP A 40 9.98 -7.22 -6.19
C ASP A 40 10.05 -8.54 -5.38
N ASP A 41 10.73 -9.55 -5.93
CA ASP A 41 10.92 -10.85 -5.28
C ASP A 41 11.74 -10.77 -3.97
N SER A 42 12.45 -9.66 -3.73
CA SER A 42 13.21 -9.39 -2.50
C SER A 42 12.39 -8.58 -1.48
N ASN A 43 11.10 -8.34 -1.74
CA ASN A 43 10.21 -7.48 -0.96
C ASN A 43 10.68 -6.02 -0.88
N VAL A 44 11.46 -5.54 -1.85
CA VAL A 44 11.84 -4.13 -1.93
C VAL A 44 10.68 -3.35 -2.53
N ALA A 45 10.19 -2.35 -1.80
CA ALA A 45 9.10 -1.49 -2.26
C ALA A 45 9.60 -0.47 -3.29
N ILE A 46 8.91 -0.41 -4.42
CA ILE A 46 9.13 0.51 -5.52
C ILE A 46 7.89 1.40 -5.61
N PHE A 47 8.11 2.71 -5.55
CA PHE A 47 7.05 3.70 -5.60
C PHE A 47 7.00 4.38 -6.97
N PRO A 48 5.81 4.78 -7.42
CA PRO A 48 5.69 5.57 -8.64
C PRO A 48 6.32 6.96 -8.45
N GLY A 49 6.83 7.53 -9.53
CA GLY A 49 7.28 8.92 -9.58
C GLY A 49 6.12 9.91 -9.49
N ASN A 50 6.45 11.19 -9.37
CA ASN A 50 5.47 12.28 -9.27
C ASN A 50 4.56 12.43 -10.51
N ASP A 51 4.96 11.83 -11.64
CA ASP A 51 4.19 11.76 -12.88
C ASP A 51 3.23 10.54 -12.93
N GLY A 52 3.19 9.74 -11.86
CA GLY A 52 2.37 8.54 -11.79
C GLY A 52 2.92 7.36 -12.58
N ARG A 53 4.21 7.35 -12.93
CA ARG A 53 4.86 6.25 -13.66
C ARG A 53 5.87 5.51 -12.79
N PHE A 54 6.03 4.22 -13.06
CA PHE A 54 7.15 3.46 -12.52
C PHE A 54 8.37 3.64 -13.40
N SER A 55 9.48 4.05 -12.79
CA SER A 55 10.76 4.20 -13.48
C SER A 55 11.28 2.84 -13.93
N THR A 56 11.65 2.71 -15.20
CA THR A 56 12.23 1.49 -15.75
C THR A 56 13.65 1.22 -15.26
N MET A 57 14.31 2.22 -14.65
CA MET A 57 15.61 2.02 -14.00
C MET A 57 15.51 1.20 -12.72
N ASP A 58 14.33 1.21 -12.07
CA ASP A 58 14.06 0.47 -10.84
C ASP A 58 13.45 -0.91 -11.14
N LEU A 59 13.23 -1.23 -12.43
CA LEU A 59 12.59 -2.46 -12.87
C LEU A 59 13.54 -3.34 -13.68
N LEU A 60 13.51 -4.63 -13.38
CA LEU A 60 14.15 -5.67 -14.15
C LEU A 60 13.23 -6.07 -15.30
N VAL A 61 13.79 -6.12 -16.50
CA VAL A 61 13.08 -6.60 -17.70
C VAL A 61 12.61 -8.03 -17.45
N ARG A 62 11.30 -8.26 -17.62
CA ARG A 62 10.59 -9.53 -17.31
C ARG A 62 10.57 -9.89 -15.82
N GLY A 63 10.84 -8.93 -14.95
CA GLY A 63 10.69 -9.06 -13.50
C GLY A 63 9.24 -9.28 -13.07
N HIS A 64 9.09 -9.83 -11.87
CA HIS A 64 7.82 -10.15 -11.24
C HIS A 64 7.60 -9.22 -10.06
N TYR A 65 6.43 -8.60 -10.02
CA TYR A 65 6.11 -7.55 -9.06
C TYR A 65 4.74 -7.79 -8.42
N GLU A 66 4.69 -7.78 -7.10
CA GLU A 66 3.43 -7.81 -6.37
C GLU A 66 2.88 -6.39 -6.24
N VAL A 67 1.58 -6.21 -6.47
CA VAL A 67 0.91 -4.91 -6.42
C VAL A 67 0.23 -4.73 -5.07
N HIS A 68 0.60 -3.65 -4.40
CA HIS A 68 0.07 -3.24 -3.10
C HIS A 68 -0.72 -1.95 -3.21
N GLY A 69 -1.56 -1.71 -2.21
CA GLY A 69 -2.41 -0.51 -2.11
C GLY A 69 -3.77 -0.83 -1.51
N GLU A 70 -4.39 0.21 -0.96
CA GLU A 70 -5.72 0.15 -0.35
C GLU A 70 -6.75 -0.28 -1.41
N ALA A 71 -7.60 -1.24 -1.04
CA ALA A 71 -8.65 -1.71 -1.93
C ALA A 71 -9.64 -0.56 -2.18
N MET A 72 -10.00 -0.36 -3.43
CA MET A 72 -11.07 0.56 -3.78
C MET A 72 -12.39 -0.13 -3.39
N GLU A 73 -13.10 0.39 -2.38
CA GLU A 73 -14.36 -0.20 -1.93
C GLU A 73 -15.34 -0.30 -3.12
N GLU A 74 -15.84 -1.52 -3.39
CA GLU A 74 -16.93 -1.72 -4.34
C GLU A 74 -18.20 -1.12 -3.72
N SER A 75 -18.53 0.11 -4.09
CA SER A 75 -19.87 0.65 -3.90
C SER A 75 -20.85 -0.21 -4.71
N SER A 76 -21.47 -1.17 -4.03
CA SER A 76 -22.64 -1.88 -4.52
C SER A 76 -23.83 -0.93 -4.56
N SER A 77 -23.85 -0.06 -5.56
CA SER A 77 -25.03 0.67 -6.00
C SER A 77 -24.99 0.80 -7.51
N VAL A 78 -25.64 -0.17 -8.17
CA VAL A 78 -25.95 -0.08 -9.59
C VAL A 78 -27.19 0.80 -9.75
N PRO A 79 -27.16 1.89 -10.53
CA PRO A 79 -28.29 2.24 -11.36
C PRO A 79 -28.02 1.69 -12.76
N ALA A 80 -29.02 0.99 -13.30
CA ALA A 80 -29.04 0.57 -14.68
C ALA A 80 -28.84 1.78 -15.61
N SER A 81 -28.17 1.52 -16.73
CA SER A 81 -27.93 2.43 -17.87
C SER A 81 -26.63 3.23 -17.84
N TYR A 82 -25.55 2.62 -18.35
CA TYR A 82 -24.78 3.20 -19.46
C TYR A 82 -23.86 2.13 -20.06
N ASN A 83 -24.07 1.81 -21.35
CA ASN A 83 -23.11 1.05 -22.15
C ASN A 83 -22.10 2.03 -22.76
N PRO A 84 -20.79 1.81 -22.58
CA PRO A 84 -19.82 2.17 -23.61
C PRO A 84 -19.09 0.90 -24.07
N THR A 85 -19.49 0.46 -25.25
CA THR A 85 -18.67 -0.18 -26.30
C THR A 85 -17.36 -0.85 -25.85
N ARG A 86 -17.45 -2.16 -25.58
CA ARG A 86 -16.30 -3.06 -25.51
C ARG A 86 -15.87 -3.46 -26.93
N PHE A 87 -14.73 -2.95 -27.39
CA PHE A 87 -14.05 -3.51 -28.56
C PHE A 87 -13.57 -4.93 -28.24
N SER A 88 -14.17 -5.93 -28.89
CA SER A 88 -13.67 -7.30 -28.90
C SER A 88 -13.05 -7.60 -30.26
N PHE A 89 -11.77 -7.96 -30.28
CA PHE A 89 -11.13 -8.50 -31.47
C PHE A 89 -11.59 -9.94 -31.68
N HIS A 90 -12.51 -10.15 -32.62
CA HIS A 90 -12.81 -11.48 -33.14
C HIS A 90 -11.77 -11.86 -34.20
N ARG A 91 -11.05 -12.94 -33.94
CA ARG A 91 -10.26 -13.66 -34.95
C ARG A 91 -11.25 -14.39 -35.87
N PRO A 92 -11.23 -14.19 -37.21
CA PRO A 92 -12.13 -14.89 -38.10
C PRO A 92 -11.59 -16.31 -38.37
N GLN A 93 -12.45 -17.31 -38.21
CA GLN A 93 -12.33 -18.57 -38.95
C GLN A 93 -13.41 -18.59 -40.02
N SER A 94 -12.97 -18.68 -41.28
CA SER A 94 -13.80 -18.94 -42.45
C SER A 94 -14.47 -20.31 -42.36
N ALA A 95 -15.78 -20.39 -42.62
CA ALA A 95 -16.37 -21.27 -43.64
C ALA A 95 -17.89 -21.12 -43.69
N ALA A 96 -18.41 -21.35 -44.90
CA ALA A 96 -19.75 -21.06 -45.41
C ALA A 96 -20.93 -21.80 -44.74
N GLY A 97 -22.11 -21.17 -44.82
CA GLY A 97 -23.23 -21.73 -45.59
C GLY A 97 -24.38 -22.42 -44.85
N ALA A 98 -25.50 -21.69 -44.72
CA ALA A 98 -26.90 -22.14 -44.71
C ALA A 98 -27.38 -23.03 -43.53
N SER A 99 -28.64 -23.07 -43.10
CA SER A 99 -29.82 -22.21 -43.12
C SER A 99 -30.77 -22.84 -42.09
N THR A 100 -31.46 -22.00 -41.34
CA THR A 100 -32.76 -22.21 -40.65
C THR A 100 -33.26 -23.63 -40.35
N SER A 101 -33.49 -23.94 -39.07
CA SER A 101 -34.84 -24.30 -38.59
C SER A 101 -34.91 -24.36 -37.07
N SER A 102 -36.00 -23.80 -36.56
CA SER A 102 -36.41 -23.76 -35.16
C SER A 102 -36.64 -25.17 -34.61
N ALA A 103 -35.90 -25.54 -33.56
CA ALA A 103 -36.27 -26.61 -32.66
C ALA A 103 -35.84 -26.22 -31.24
N ARG A 104 -36.80 -26.13 -30.32
CA ARG A 104 -36.57 -25.97 -28.88
C ARG A 104 -35.59 -27.05 -28.41
N PRO A 105 -34.43 -26.71 -27.79
CA PRO A 105 -33.66 -27.70 -27.09
C PRO A 105 -34.32 -27.96 -25.73
N SER A 106 -34.74 -29.20 -25.52
CA SER A 106 -34.93 -29.83 -24.21
C SER A 106 -33.77 -29.48 -23.27
N PRO A 107 -33.97 -29.38 -21.95
CA PRO A 107 -32.91 -28.98 -21.04
C PRO A 107 -31.81 -30.05 -21.06
N ARG A 108 -30.69 -29.76 -21.74
CA ARG A 108 -29.45 -30.51 -21.56
C ARG A 108 -28.99 -30.21 -20.14
N VAL A 109 -28.98 -31.24 -19.30
CA VAL A 109 -28.26 -31.25 -18.03
C VAL A 109 -26.83 -30.80 -18.33
N THR A 110 -26.47 -29.61 -17.85
CA THR A 110 -25.10 -29.12 -17.85
C THR A 110 -24.30 -30.11 -17.02
N VAL A 111 -23.47 -30.94 -17.67
CA VAL A 111 -22.57 -31.86 -16.98
C VAL A 111 -21.72 -31.01 -16.05
N ALA A 112 -21.92 -31.18 -14.74
CA ALA A 112 -21.18 -30.44 -13.72
C ALA A 112 -19.69 -30.61 -14.00
N LYS A 113 -18.94 -29.49 -14.00
CA LYS A 113 -17.49 -29.51 -14.24
C LYS A 113 -16.84 -30.39 -13.17
N THR A 114 -16.24 -31.50 -13.59
CA THR A 114 -15.55 -32.43 -12.70
C THR A 114 -14.05 -32.18 -12.72
N PHE A 115 -13.42 -32.47 -11.59
CA PHE A 115 -11.99 -32.33 -11.34
C PHE A 115 -11.42 -33.65 -10.89
N GLN A 116 -10.10 -33.80 -11.00
CA GLN A 116 -9.41 -35.02 -10.63
C GLN A 116 -8.25 -34.67 -9.70
N ARG A 117 -8.02 -35.52 -8.70
CA ARG A 117 -6.91 -35.39 -7.76
C ARG A 117 -6.36 -36.75 -7.41
N THR A 118 -5.06 -36.91 -7.55
CA THR A 118 -4.32 -38.06 -7.02
C THR A 118 -4.12 -37.90 -5.51
N ILE A 119 -4.61 -38.88 -4.76
CA ILE A 119 -4.44 -39.06 -3.32
C ILE A 119 -3.52 -40.26 -3.10
N PHE A 120 -2.52 -40.11 -2.25
CA PHE A 120 -1.55 -41.15 -1.96
C PHE A 120 -2.01 -41.91 -0.71
N ILE A 121 -2.33 -43.19 -0.84
CA ILE A 121 -2.61 -44.04 0.32
C ILE A 121 -1.27 -44.33 0.98
N ALA A 122 -1.16 -44.01 2.27
CA ALA A 122 0.08 -44.14 3.02
C ALA A 122 -0.13 -44.93 4.31
N GLU A 123 0.89 -45.73 4.62
CA GLU A 123 0.97 -46.61 5.78
C GLU A 123 2.19 -46.21 6.62
N LEU A 124 2.11 -46.44 7.94
CA LEU A 124 3.22 -46.13 8.84
C LEU A 124 4.25 -47.28 8.84
N VAL A 125 5.44 -47.02 8.28
CA VAL A 125 6.58 -47.95 8.27
C VAL A 125 7.75 -47.30 8.98
N ASP A 126 8.28 -47.94 10.03
CA ASP A 126 9.43 -47.45 10.81
C ASP A 126 9.30 -45.99 11.31
N GLY A 127 8.07 -45.58 11.65
CA GLY A 127 7.77 -44.22 12.13
C GLY A 127 7.74 -43.15 11.03
N ARG A 128 7.69 -43.54 9.75
CA ARG A 128 7.52 -42.65 8.59
C ARG A 128 6.32 -43.09 7.75
N LEU A 129 5.65 -42.13 7.13
CA LEU A 129 4.56 -42.42 6.20
C LEU A 129 5.15 -42.80 4.84
N GLU A 130 4.97 -44.06 4.46
CA GLU A 130 5.34 -44.56 3.13
C GLU A 130 4.10 -44.72 2.26
N THR A 131 4.21 -44.35 0.99
CA THR A 131 3.10 -44.45 0.04
C THR A 131 2.98 -45.89 -0.44
N SER A 132 1.87 -46.57 -0.14
CA SER A 132 1.60 -47.92 -0.62
C SER A 132 0.96 -47.93 -2.00
N LYS A 133 -0.06 -47.10 -2.23
CA LYS A 133 -0.75 -46.98 -3.53
C LYS A 133 -1.27 -45.57 -3.79
N THR A 134 -1.68 -45.28 -5.02
CA THR A 134 -2.30 -44.00 -5.41
C THR A 134 -3.74 -44.19 -5.87
N LEU A 135 -4.62 -43.30 -5.43
CA LEU A 135 -6.02 -43.26 -5.79
C LEU A 135 -6.34 -41.95 -6.52
N THR A 136 -6.92 -42.01 -7.71
CA THR A 136 -7.39 -40.81 -8.42
C THR A 136 -8.86 -40.57 -8.12
N VAL A 137 -9.14 -39.56 -7.31
CA VAL A 137 -10.48 -39.13 -6.93
C VAL A 137 -11.03 -38.15 -7.96
N ARG A 138 -12.26 -38.39 -8.44
CA ARG A 138 -13.03 -37.43 -9.24
C ARG A 138 -14.05 -36.72 -8.35
N PHE A 139 -14.10 -35.40 -8.42
CA PHE A 139 -14.96 -34.57 -7.58
C PHE A 139 -15.46 -33.32 -8.31
N SER A 140 -16.63 -32.85 -7.94
CA SER A 140 -17.22 -31.58 -8.39
C SER A 140 -16.79 -30.42 -7.47
N GLU A 141 -17.14 -29.18 -7.84
CA GLU A 141 -16.90 -28.01 -6.98
C GLU A 141 -17.56 -28.15 -5.60
N PHE A 142 -18.74 -28.75 -5.53
CA PHE A 142 -19.48 -28.96 -4.27
C PHE A 142 -18.83 -30.03 -3.37
N GLU A 143 -18.16 -31.01 -3.97
CA GLU A 143 -17.46 -32.08 -3.24
C GLU A 143 -16.01 -31.71 -2.87
N ALA A 144 -15.54 -30.52 -3.30
CA ALA A 144 -14.19 -30.05 -3.06
C ALA A 144 -14.00 -29.54 -1.61
N SER A 145 -14.11 -30.43 -0.64
CA SER A 145 -13.88 -30.19 0.79
C SER A 145 -13.12 -31.36 1.40
N VAL A 146 -12.56 -31.19 2.61
CA VAL A 146 -11.86 -32.29 3.29
C VAL A 146 -12.83 -33.45 3.50
N VAL A 147 -14.04 -33.16 3.99
CA VAL A 147 -15.10 -34.16 4.17
C VAL A 147 -15.49 -34.83 2.85
N GLY A 148 -15.64 -34.06 1.77
CA GLY A 148 -16.04 -34.57 0.47
C GLY A 148 -14.99 -35.49 -0.16
N ILE A 149 -13.72 -35.09 -0.10
CA ILE A 149 -12.61 -35.90 -0.61
C ILE A 149 -12.39 -37.15 0.27
N THR A 150 -12.44 -37.03 1.60
CA THR A 150 -12.35 -38.20 2.50
C THR A 150 -13.44 -39.21 2.18
N ARG A 151 -14.69 -38.76 1.97
CA ARG A 151 -15.79 -39.65 1.58
C ARG A 151 -15.49 -40.40 0.28
N LYS A 152 -15.01 -39.71 -0.75
CA LYS A 152 -14.63 -40.35 -2.02
C LYS A 152 -13.49 -41.35 -1.87
N VAL A 153 -12.54 -41.07 -0.98
CA VAL A 153 -11.44 -41.99 -0.68
C VAL A 153 -11.98 -43.25 0.00
N ASN A 154 -12.84 -43.11 1.00
CA ASN A 154 -13.48 -44.25 1.68
C ASN A 154 -14.35 -45.08 0.73
N GLU A 155 -15.18 -44.41 -0.09
CA GLU A 155 -16.00 -45.08 -1.12
C GLU A 155 -15.14 -45.90 -2.09
N ALA A 156 -13.97 -45.41 -2.47
CA ALA A 156 -13.08 -46.10 -3.41
C ALA A 156 -12.18 -47.16 -2.78
N LEU A 157 -11.97 -47.13 -1.46
CA LEU A 157 -11.19 -48.13 -0.75
C LEU A 157 -12.03 -49.32 -0.29
N GLU A 158 -13.37 -49.21 -0.29
CA GLU A 158 -14.30 -50.24 0.19
C GLU A 158 -13.96 -50.73 1.61
N GLN A 159 -13.38 -49.84 2.43
CA GLN A 159 -12.93 -50.11 3.79
C GLN A 159 -13.81 -49.36 4.79
N GLU A 160 -14.16 -50.00 5.91
CA GLU A 160 -14.88 -49.38 7.04
C GLU A 160 -13.96 -48.57 7.96
N GLU A 161 -12.65 -48.58 7.70
CA GLU A 161 -11.66 -47.89 8.52
C GLU A 161 -11.68 -46.37 8.31
N LEU A 162 -11.51 -45.62 9.40
CA LEU A 162 -11.50 -44.16 9.37
C LEU A 162 -10.19 -43.65 8.74
N ILE A 163 -10.32 -43.00 7.57
CA ILE A 163 -9.21 -42.36 6.87
C ILE A 163 -9.08 -40.90 7.28
N ILE A 164 -7.84 -40.48 7.53
CA ILE A 164 -7.44 -39.10 7.79
C ILE A 164 -6.60 -38.60 6.62
N LEU A 165 -6.99 -37.46 6.04
CA LEU A 165 -6.18 -36.78 5.03
C LEU A 165 -5.08 -35.95 5.70
N THR A 166 -3.85 -36.14 5.25
CA THR A 166 -2.67 -35.41 5.72
C THR A 166 -1.90 -34.76 4.57
N ASP A 167 -1.10 -33.75 4.87
CA ASP A 167 -0.13 -33.18 3.94
C ASP A 167 1.07 -34.13 3.73
N GLY A 168 2.02 -33.73 2.89
CA GLY A 168 3.26 -34.50 2.67
C GLY A 168 4.16 -34.66 3.91
N GLN A 169 3.91 -33.92 4.99
CA GLN A 169 4.65 -33.96 6.25
C GLN A 169 3.92 -34.78 7.35
N GLY A 170 2.76 -35.36 7.00
CA GLY A 170 1.93 -36.12 7.93
C GLY A 170 1.18 -35.25 8.93
N ASN A 171 0.88 -34.00 8.60
CA ASN A 171 -0.01 -33.15 9.39
C ASN A 171 -1.44 -33.26 8.86
N LYS A 172 -2.42 -33.37 9.77
CA LYS A 172 -3.84 -33.47 9.40
C LYS A 172 -4.29 -32.22 8.65
N ILE A 173 -4.90 -32.41 7.48
CA ILE A 173 -5.57 -31.35 6.74
C ILE A 173 -6.91 -31.08 7.45
N LEU A 174 -7.08 -29.87 7.94
CA LEU A 174 -8.29 -29.44 8.65
C LEU A 174 -9.30 -28.82 7.69
N GLU A 175 -10.58 -29.04 7.95
CA GLU A 175 -11.66 -28.36 7.23
C GLU A 175 -11.68 -26.88 7.63
N THR A 176 -11.34 -26.01 6.69
CA THR A 176 -11.35 -24.55 6.82
C THR A 176 -11.85 -23.94 5.51
N GLU A 177 -12.14 -22.64 5.50
CA GLU A 177 -12.51 -21.95 4.26
C GLU A 177 -11.43 -22.09 3.17
N GLY A 178 -10.14 -22.08 3.55
CA GLY A 178 -9.01 -22.26 2.62
C GLY A 178 -8.83 -23.68 2.05
N THR A 179 -9.48 -24.69 2.63
CA THR A 179 -9.48 -26.07 2.10
C THR A 179 -10.76 -26.42 1.35
N ARG A 180 -11.67 -25.45 1.19
CA ARG A 180 -12.90 -25.60 0.40
C ARG A 180 -12.69 -25.09 -1.03
N GLY A 181 -13.42 -25.68 -1.96
CA GLY A 181 -13.36 -25.34 -3.36
C GLY A 181 -12.21 -26.01 -4.10
N SER A 182 -12.38 -26.14 -5.42
CA SER A 182 -11.46 -26.93 -6.25
C SER A 182 -10.07 -26.32 -6.40
N ALA A 183 -9.91 -25.03 -6.10
CA ALA A 183 -8.63 -24.33 -6.17
C ALA A 183 -7.57 -24.91 -5.22
N PHE A 184 -7.97 -25.41 -4.04
CA PHE A 184 -7.08 -26.10 -3.12
C PHE A 184 -6.71 -27.49 -3.64
N TRP A 185 -7.72 -28.27 -4.04
CA TRP A 185 -7.57 -29.69 -4.37
C TRP A 185 -6.93 -29.97 -5.73
N LYS A 186 -6.94 -29.02 -6.67
CA LYS A 186 -6.29 -29.15 -8.00
C LYS A 186 -4.78 -28.93 -7.99
N GLN A 187 -4.20 -28.44 -6.90
CA GLN A 187 -2.80 -28.03 -6.87
C GLN A 187 -1.86 -29.25 -6.90
N ASN A 188 -1.33 -29.60 -8.07
CA ASN A 188 -0.43 -30.76 -8.26
C ASN A 188 0.85 -30.70 -7.42
N ALA A 189 1.29 -29.52 -6.98
CA ALA A 189 2.48 -29.37 -6.16
C ALA A 189 2.30 -29.87 -4.70
N ARG A 190 1.07 -29.89 -4.17
CA ARG A 190 0.83 -30.35 -2.79
C ARG A 190 0.70 -31.87 -2.78
N LYS A 191 1.43 -32.59 -1.93
CA LYS A 191 1.18 -34.02 -1.70
C LYS A 191 0.06 -34.16 -0.67
N VAL A 192 -0.98 -34.95 -0.99
CA VAL A 192 -2.07 -35.28 -0.07
C VAL A 192 -2.05 -36.79 0.18
N LEU A 193 -1.85 -37.18 1.43
CA LEU A 193 -1.83 -38.56 1.86
C LEU A 193 -3.17 -38.92 2.51
N ALA A 194 -3.68 -40.10 2.25
CA ALA A 194 -4.75 -40.74 3.00
C ALA A 194 -4.13 -41.78 3.92
N VAL A 195 -4.28 -41.58 5.22
CA VAL A 195 -3.64 -42.39 6.27
C VAL A 195 -4.73 -42.95 7.16
N ARG A 196 -4.58 -44.20 7.62
CA ARG A 196 -5.49 -44.78 8.61
C ARG A 196 -5.40 -44.00 9.92
N GLU A 197 -6.51 -43.89 10.64
CA GLU A 197 -6.53 -43.17 11.92
C GLU A 197 -5.54 -43.77 12.94
N GLU A 198 -5.41 -45.10 12.98
CA GLU A 198 -4.44 -45.82 13.83
C GLU A 198 -2.99 -45.36 13.58
N ASP A 199 -2.57 -45.32 12.32
CA ASP A 199 -1.25 -44.90 11.88
C ASP A 199 -1.01 -43.42 12.17
N PHE A 200 -2.04 -42.59 11.98
CA PHE A 200 -1.98 -41.17 12.29
C PHE A 200 -1.76 -40.91 13.78
N LEU A 201 -2.47 -41.64 14.66
CA LEU A 201 -2.33 -41.52 16.11
C LEU A 201 -0.95 -41.98 16.58
N GLN A 202 -0.41 -43.05 16.02
CA GLN A 202 0.95 -43.52 16.30
C GLN A 202 2.02 -42.51 15.85
N LEU A 203 1.84 -41.90 14.67
CA LEU A 203 2.71 -40.83 14.18
C LEU A 203 2.69 -39.60 15.10
N GLN A 204 1.52 -39.20 15.60
CA GLN A 204 1.37 -38.12 16.58
C GLN A 204 2.06 -38.44 17.91
N GLY A 205 1.92 -39.66 18.42
CA GLY A 205 2.54 -40.10 19.68
C GLY A 205 4.07 -40.08 19.62
N SER A 206 4.66 -40.50 18.50
CA SER A 206 6.12 -40.46 18.29
C SER A 206 6.65 -39.03 18.16
N LYS A 207 5.92 -38.12 17.49
CA LYS A 207 6.25 -36.68 17.44
C LYS A 207 6.22 -36.05 18.85
N LYS A 208 5.20 -36.35 19.67
CA LYS A 208 5.08 -35.84 21.04
C LYS A 208 6.19 -36.35 21.98
N ARG A 209 6.60 -37.63 21.87
CA ARG A 209 7.74 -38.16 22.64
C ARG A 209 9.08 -37.55 22.25
N LYS A 210 9.25 -37.15 20.97
CA LYS A 210 10.44 -36.39 20.54
C LYS A 210 10.45 -34.97 21.08
N LEU A 211 9.28 -34.33 21.21
CA LEU A 211 9.14 -33.01 21.83
C LEU A 211 9.37 -33.06 23.35
N SER A 212 8.90 -34.09 24.06
CA SER A 212 9.07 -34.17 25.53
C SER A 212 10.51 -34.45 25.98
N ARG A 213 11.42 -34.85 25.08
CA ARG A 213 12.86 -34.99 25.38
C ARG A 213 13.65 -33.70 25.16
N ARG A 214 13.01 -32.66 24.62
CA ARG A 214 13.63 -31.40 24.24
C ARG A 214 12.80 -30.24 24.78
N ASP A 215 12.70 -30.12 26.11
CA ASP A 215 12.80 -28.84 26.82
C ASP A 215 12.15 -28.88 28.21
N ASP A 216 12.99 -28.65 29.23
CA ASP A 216 12.61 -27.87 30.42
C ASP A 216 13.31 -26.49 30.41
N ASN A 217 14.19 -26.22 29.43
CA ASN A 217 15.00 -24.99 29.32
C ASN A 217 14.64 -24.11 28.10
N GLY A 218 13.84 -24.60 27.15
CA GLY A 218 13.49 -23.86 25.94
C GLY A 218 12.36 -22.85 26.14
N LEU A 219 11.50 -23.05 27.15
CA LEU A 219 10.39 -22.15 27.41
C LEU A 219 10.87 -20.82 28.00
N ASP A 220 11.81 -20.85 28.94
CA ASP A 220 12.46 -19.64 29.49
C ASP A 220 13.22 -18.86 28.41
N ALA A 221 13.94 -19.55 27.52
CA ALA A 221 14.62 -18.89 26.40
C ALA A 221 13.65 -18.20 25.41
N VAL A 222 12.43 -18.74 25.25
CA VAL A 222 11.37 -18.12 24.45
C VAL A 222 10.78 -16.91 25.19
N TYR A 223 10.61 -16.97 26.51
CA TYR A 223 10.18 -15.82 27.30
C TYR A 223 11.19 -14.67 27.25
N ASP A 224 12.49 -14.96 27.36
CA ASP A 224 13.57 -13.98 27.23
C ASP A 224 13.57 -13.30 25.85
N GLN A 225 13.37 -14.08 24.77
CA GLN A 225 13.23 -13.53 23.41
C GLN A 225 11.99 -12.66 23.24
N ILE A 226 10.88 -13.03 23.86
CA ILE A 226 9.65 -12.22 23.81
C ILE A 226 9.86 -10.89 24.53
N GLU A 227 10.51 -10.91 25.69
CA GLU A 227 10.83 -9.69 26.45
C GLU A 227 11.77 -8.76 25.67
N GLU A 228 12.80 -9.31 25.02
CA GLU A 228 13.71 -8.56 24.14
C GLU A 228 12.97 -7.87 22.99
N VAL A 229 12.03 -8.57 22.34
CA VAL A 229 11.23 -8.01 21.24
C VAL A 229 10.26 -6.93 21.74
N ILE A 230 9.70 -7.08 22.96
CA ILE A 230 8.84 -6.06 23.57
C ILE A 230 9.61 -4.77 23.83
N LEU A 231 10.83 -4.87 24.36
CA LEU A 231 11.70 -3.71 24.60
C LEU A 231 12.09 -3.01 23.30
N ALA A 232 12.44 -3.77 22.27
CA ALA A 232 12.73 -3.22 20.94
C ALA A 232 11.49 -2.53 20.31
N ALA A 233 10.30 -3.10 20.47
CA ALA A 233 9.05 -2.55 19.95
C ALA A 233 8.63 -1.25 20.66
N GLN A 234 8.96 -1.09 21.94
CA GLN A 234 8.72 0.17 22.67
C GLN A 234 9.60 1.30 22.11
N GLY A 235 10.89 1.04 21.87
CA GLY A 235 11.79 2.01 21.21
C GLY A 235 11.32 2.41 19.80
N LEU A 236 10.77 1.46 19.03
CA LEU A 236 10.18 1.73 17.71
C LEU A 236 8.95 2.65 17.76
N ARG A 237 8.15 2.57 18.83
CA ARG A 237 6.99 3.45 19.00
C ARG A 237 7.42 4.89 19.21
N GLU A 238 8.46 5.12 20.02
CA GLU A 238 9.06 6.44 20.27
C GLU A 238 9.73 7.02 19.01
N VAL A 239 10.37 6.15 18.20
CA VAL A 239 10.92 6.54 16.89
C VAL A 239 9.79 6.91 15.92
N SER A 240 8.69 6.17 15.93
CA SER A 240 7.54 6.46 15.07
C SER A 240 6.82 7.77 15.46
N THR A 241 6.77 8.12 16.75
CA THR A 241 6.24 9.41 17.20
C THR A 241 7.15 10.56 16.81
N THR A 242 8.46 10.44 16.98
CA THR A 242 9.42 11.48 16.56
C THR A 242 9.42 11.68 15.05
N ILE A 243 9.35 10.62 14.25
CA ILE A 243 9.20 10.74 12.78
C ILE A 243 7.91 11.47 12.42
N ARG A 244 6.81 11.20 13.13
CA ARG A 244 5.53 11.89 12.91
C ARG A 244 5.63 13.38 13.24
N GLU A 245 6.19 13.72 14.39
CA GLU A 245 6.43 15.11 14.80
C GLU A 245 7.34 15.85 13.81
N LEU A 246 8.42 15.21 13.34
CA LEU A 246 9.31 15.77 12.32
C LEU A 246 8.60 15.93 10.97
N THR A 247 7.72 15.01 10.62
CA THR A 247 6.93 15.05 9.38
C THR A 247 5.86 16.15 9.45
N GLU A 248 5.21 16.32 10.60
CA GLU A 248 4.29 17.42 10.87
C GLU A 248 5.02 18.77 10.80
N LEU A 249 6.18 18.89 11.45
CA LEU A 249 7.03 20.08 11.38
C LEU A 249 7.47 20.38 9.93
N ALA A 250 7.88 19.37 9.17
CA ALA A 250 8.26 19.51 7.77
C ALA A 250 7.06 19.93 6.89
N ASN A 251 5.87 19.41 7.16
CA ASN A 251 4.66 19.73 6.41
C ASN A 251 4.09 21.11 6.76
N SER A 252 4.15 21.53 8.03
CA SER A 252 3.84 22.89 8.47
C SER A 252 4.79 23.92 7.85
N ASN A 253 6.03 23.53 7.55
CA ASN A 253 7.04 24.38 6.93
C ASN A 253 7.04 24.38 5.39
N ARG A 254 6.16 23.61 4.71
CA ARG A 254 6.07 23.61 3.24
C ARG A 254 5.56 24.92 2.65
N SER A 255 5.02 25.81 3.48
CA SER A 255 4.62 27.18 3.12
C SER A 255 5.60 28.21 3.72
N THR A 256 6.85 28.17 3.28
CA THR A 256 7.84 29.27 3.37
C THR A 256 7.96 29.99 4.73
N ALA A 257 8.51 29.31 5.74
CA ALA A 257 9.19 30.00 6.84
C ALA A 257 10.67 30.19 6.46
N VAL A 258 11.06 31.41 6.08
CA VAL A 258 12.48 31.75 5.93
C VAL A 258 13.08 31.79 7.34
N SER A 259 13.81 30.76 7.73
CA SER A 259 14.56 30.75 8.99
C SER A 259 15.76 31.67 8.84
N LEU A 260 15.64 32.90 9.36
CA LEU A 260 16.74 33.85 9.44
C LEU A 260 17.54 33.57 10.71
N ARG A 261 18.88 33.68 10.62
CA ARG A 261 19.71 33.71 11.84
C ARG A 261 19.36 34.97 12.64
N ALA A 262 19.61 34.96 13.95
CA ALA A 262 19.28 36.09 14.83
C ALA A 262 19.87 37.43 14.34
N ALA A 263 21.09 37.41 13.80
CA ALA A 263 21.74 38.61 13.23
C ALA A 263 21.04 39.10 11.96
N ASP A 264 20.64 38.19 11.08
CA ASP A 264 19.94 38.53 9.83
C ASP A 264 18.53 39.04 10.13
N ALA A 265 17.83 38.41 11.09
CA ALA A 265 16.53 38.87 11.57
C ALA A 265 16.61 40.28 12.18
N ALA A 266 17.65 40.58 12.95
CA ALA A 266 17.87 41.92 13.50
C ALA A 266 18.13 42.96 12.38
N ALA A 267 18.94 42.62 11.37
CA ALA A 267 19.20 43.51 10.24
C ALA A 267 17.93 43.79 9.41
N VAL A 268 17.11 42.78 9.15
CA VAL A 268 15.81 42.96 8.47
C VAL A 268 14.87 43.78 9.34
N LYS A 269 14.86 43.56 10.66
CA LYS A 269 14.06 44.37 11.59
C LYS A 269 14.43 45.85 11.52
N ASP A 270 15.72 46.16 11.61
CA ASP A 270 16.21 47.54 11.57
C ASP A 270 15.94 48.22 10.22
N ALA A 271 16.00 47.47 9.12
CA ALA A 271 15.73 48.00 7.78
C ALA A 271 14.25 48.35 7.56
N PHE A 272 13.34 47.59 8.14
CA PHE A 272 11.89 47.72 7.94
C PHE A 272 11.11 48.21 9.16
N ALA A 273 11.80 48.69 10.20
CA ALA A 273 11.19 49.34 11.35
C ALA A 273 10.83 50.79 11.05
N CYS A 274 9.72 51.25 11.62
CA CYS A 274 9.40 52.67 11.63
C CYS A 274 10.42 53.43 12.49
N VAL A 275 11.01 54.50 11.96
CA VAL A 275 11.98 55.34 12.70
C VAL A 275 11.34 55.99 13.93
N VAL A 276 10.03 56.22 13.91
CA VAL A 276 9.25 56.86 14.98
C VAL A 276 8.77 55.84 16.02
N CYS A 277 7.91 54.89 15.64
CA CYS A 277 7.31 53.95 16.61
C CYS A 277 8.16 52.70 16.88
N LYS A 278 9.25 52.48 16.13
CA LYS A 278 10.14 51.30 16.21
C LYS A 278 9.45 49.95 15.92
N GLY A 279 8.17 49.97 15.54
CA GLY A 279 7.39 48.80 15.16
C GLY A 279 7.43 48.51 13.66
N PRO A 280 6.72 47.46 13.23
CA PRO A 280 6.59 47.10 11.82
C PRO A 280 5.91 48.22 11.04
N VAL A 281 6.39 48.48 9.82
CA VAL A 281 5.88 49.58 9.00
C VAL A 281 4.54 49.23 8.36
N VAL A 282 3.53 50.03 8.66
CA VAL A 282 2.19 49.96 8.08
C VAL A 282 1.98 51.16 7.16
N GLU A 283 1.62 50.92 5.91
CA GLU A 283 1.53 51.95 4.85
C GLU A 283 2.86 52.73 4.70
N PRO A 284 3.86 52.13 4.02
CA PRO A 284 5.23 52.64 4.02
C PRO A 284 5.40 54.01 3.36
N ILE A 285 6.10 54.89 4.08
CA ILE A 285 6.58 56.18 3.58
C ILE A 285 8.10 56.16 3.41
N VAL A 286 8.56 56.59 2.24
CA VAL A 286 9.97 56.80 1.91
C VAL A 286 10.24 58.30 1.86
N ALA A 287 11.40 58.73 2.35
CA ALA A 287 11.89 60.09 2.14
C ALA A 287 12.87 60.15 0.96
N THR A 288 12.69 61.13 0.09
CA THR A 288 13.59 61.37 -1.05
C THR A 288 14.95 61.92 -0.60
N CYS A 289 14.98 62.70 0.48
CA CYS A 289 16.20 63.35 0.99
C CYS A 289 17.28 62.37 1.46
N CYS A 290 16.91 61.18 1.94
CA CYS A 290 17.86 60.13 2.32
C CYS A 290 17.60 58.79 1.63
N GLN A 291 16.73 58.79 0.61
CA GLN A 291 16.38 57.62 -0.20
C GLN A 291 16.07 56.36 0.63
N SER A 292 15.34 56.55 1.74
CA SER A 292 15.13 55.49 2.73
C SER A 292 13.69 55.40 3.16
N LEU A 293 13.26 54.17 3.46
CA LEU A 293 12.06 53.93 4.24
C LEU A 293 12.18 54.67 5.59
N ILE A 294 11.13 55.44 5.92
CA ILE A 294 11.03 56.22 7.14
C ILE A 294 10.12 55.53 8.14
N GLY A 295 8.97 55.06 7.69
CA GLY A 295 8.06 54.34 8.56
C GLY A 295 6.61 54.45 8.13
N CYS A 296 5.71 54.30 9.10
CA CYS A 296 4.26 54.32 8.87
C CYS A 296 3.77 55.70 8.42
N LEU A 297 2.73 55.71 7.59
CA LEU A 297 2.06 56.93 7.14
C LEU A 297 1.62 57.82 8.31
N THR A 298 0.90 57.25 9.28
CA THR A 298 0.38 57.95 10.45
C THR A 298 1.49 58.59 11.29
N CYS A 299 2.58 57.86 11.54
CA CYS A 299 3.73 58.37 12.26
C CYS A 299 4.43 59.51 11.51
N ALA A 300 4.53 59.43 10.19
CA ALA A 300 5.13 60.48 9.39
C ALA A 300 4.25 61.75 9.35
N GLU A 301 2.93 61.59 9.24
CA GLU A 301 1.98 62.69 9.28
C GLU A 301 1.95 63.40 10.63
N GLU A 302 1.99 62.64 11.72
CA GLU A 302 2.09 63.21 13.07
C GLU A 302 3.42 63.93 13.29
N TRP A 303 4.53 63.36 12.80
CA TRP A 303 5.84 64.01 12.86
C TRP A 303 5.85 65.36 12.13
N LYS A 304 5.24 65.43 10.93
CA LYS A 304 5.16 66.66 10.12
C LYS A 304 4.43 67.80 10.82
N LYS A 305 3.49 67.50 11.73
CA LYS A 305 2.80 68.53 12.52
C LYS A 305 3.74 69.23 13.50
N ASN A 306 4.77 68.51 13.98
CA ASN A 306 5.64 68.96 15.05
C ASN A 306 7.06 69.31 14.58
N SER A 307 7.47 68.90 13.37
CA SER A 307 8.81 69.13 12.85
C SER A 307 8.84 69.19 11.31
N ALA A 308 9.63 70.13 10.79
CA ALA A 308 9.91 70.24 9.35
C ALA A 308 11.08 69.34 8.89
N PHE A 309 11.80 68.70 9.83
CA PHE A 309 13.00 67.93 9.55
C PHE A 309 12.73 66.44 9.41
N CYS A 310 13.50 65.78 8.54
CA CYS A 310 13.43 64.33 8.36
C CYS A 310 13.78 63.61 9.67
N PRO A 311 12.96 62.66 10.14
CA PRO A 311 13.23 61.93 11.38
C PRO A 311 14.49 61.04 11.30
N LYS A 312 14.96 60.70 10.08
CA LYS A 312 16.15 59.86 9.84
C LYS A 312 17.42 60.68 9.65
N CYS A 313 17.49 61.53 8.61
CA CYS A 313 18.71 62.26 8.25
C CYS A 313 18.74 63.73 8.70
N ARG A 314 17.65 64.23 9.29
CA ARG A 314 17.50 65.64 9.72
C ARG A 314 17.56 66.70 8.60
N ALA A 315 17.52 66.29 7.34
CA ALA A 315 17.32 67.22 6.22
C ALA A 315 16.02 68.01 6.37
N ASP A 316 16.00 69.23 5.86
CA ASP A 316 14.86 70.13 5.82
C ASP A 316 13.80 69.67 4.80
N GLU A 317 12.67 70.38 4.77
CA GLU A 317 11.58 70.17 3.81
C GLU A 317 11.01 68.74 3.78
N PHE A 318 10.98 68.04 4.92
CA PHE A 318 10.44 66.68 5.02
C PHE A 318 8.96 66.59 4.60
N GLY A 319 8.21 67.68 4.73
CA GLY A 319 6.80 67.75 4.34
C GLY A 319 6.55 67.39 2.86
N ILE A 320 7.40 67.90 1.96
CA ILE A 320 7.28 67.74 0.50
C ILE A 320 8.14 66.60 -0.04
N ASN A 321 9.18 66.19 0.69
CA ASN A 321 10.16 65.19 0.28
C ASN A 321 9.80 63.76 0.73
N THR A 322 8.51 63.42 0.76
CA THR A 322 8.03 62.08 1.13
C THR A 322 7.12 61.49 0.07
N VAL A 323 7.28 60.20 -0.18
CA VAL A 323 6.46 59.44 -1.13
C VAL A 323 5.87 58.23 -0.42
N ARG A 324 4.56 58.04 -0.59
CA ARG A 324 3.87 56.82 -0.17
C ARG A 324 4.18 55.71 -1.17
N VAL A 325 4.62 54.56 -0.68
CA VAL A 325 4.88 53.38 -1.50
C VAL A 325 3.67 52.46 -1.45
N THR A 326 3.04 52.21 -2.59
CA THR A 326 1.96 51.23 -2.75
C THR A 326 2.52 49.89 -3.19
N GLY A 327 1.81 48.79 -2.91
CA GLY A 327 2.22 47.43 -3.27
C GLY A 327 3.26 46.77 -2.36
N LEU A 328 3.88 47.51 -1.43
CA LEU A 328 4.83 46.97 -0.44
C LEU A 328 4.15 46.61 0.90
N SER A 329 2.93 47.09 1.14
CA SER A 329 2.22 46.90 2.42
C SER A 329 2.02 45.43 2.78
N ASP A 330 1.61 44.58 1.83
CA ASP A 330 1.31 43.17 2.10
C ASP A 330 2.60 42.37 2.43
N ALA A 331 3.70 42.70 1.76
CA ALA A 331 5.01 42.12 2.05
C ALA A 331 5.53 42.52 3.44
N LEU A 332 5.34 43.78 3.84
CA LEU A 332 5.70 44.27 5.18
C LEU A 332 4.81 43.69 6.27
N ALA A 333 3.53 43.46 6.00
CA ALA A 333 2.63 42.78 6.93
C ALA A 333 3.07 41.34 7.19
N ALA A 334 3.45 40.61 6.13
CA ALA A 334 4.01 39.26 6.25
C ALA A 334 5.32 39.24 7.06
N LEU A 335 6.23 40.19 6.81
CA LEU A 335 7.47 40.34 7.59
C LEU A 335 7.21 40.74 9.04
N GLY A 336 6.25 41.61 9.30
CA GLY A 336 5.82 42.03 10.64
C GLY A 336 5.38 40.82 11.47
N ASN A 337 4.54 39.96 10.87
CA ASN A 337 4.10 38.73 11.52
C ASN A 337 5.23 37.73 11.78
N ALA A 338 6.28 37.71 10.96
CA ALA A 338 7.40 36.77 11.13
C ALA A 338 8.45 37.27 12.13
N LEU A 339 8.64 38.58 12.23
CA LEU A 339 9.75 39.17 12.96
C LEU A 339 9.32 39.82 14.29
N TRP A 340 8.13 40.40 14.39
CA TRP A 340 7.67 41.15 15.58
C TRP A 340 6.62 40.40 16.42
N GLN A 341 6.58 39.08 16.34
CA GLN A 341 5.93 38.21 17.36
C GLN A 341 6.77 38.15 18.64
#